data_AF-K4ILU1-F1
#
_entry.id   AF-K4ILU1-F1
#
_cell.length_a   1.000
_cell.length_b   1.000
_cell.length_c   1.000
_cell.angle_alpha   90.00
_cell.angle_beta   90.00
_cell.angle_gamma   90.00
#
_symmetry.space_group_name_H-M   'P 1'
#
loop_
_entity.id
_entity.type
_entity.pdbx_description
1 polymer ?
#
loop_
_entity_poly.entity_id
_entity_poly.type
_entity_poly.pdbx_seq_one_letter_code
_entity_poly.pdbx_strand_id
1 'polypeptide(L)' 'MKTKTCAICGLDFGVLYRIQIKKGKAWLFACKTCVEKKQTETHYKYGGTWKGKRH' A
#
# COMPACT_ATOMS: atom_id res chain seq x y z
N MET A 1 -11.62 5.22 -14.16
CA MET A 1 -10.57 5.29 -13.12
C MET A 1 -10.52 3.95 -12.42
N LYS A 2 -9.41 3.22 -12.46
CA LYS A 2 -9.33 1.90 -11.80
C LYS A 2 -9.13 2.10 -10.29
N THR A 3 -9.82 1.31 -9.49
CA THR A 3 -9.57 1.21 -8.05
C THR A 3 -8.98 -0.16 -7.73
N LYS A 4 -8.35 -0.25 -6.57
CA LYS A 4 -7.89 -1.51 -5.97
C LYS A 4 -8.16 -1.46 -4.48
N THR A 5 -8.31 -2.63 -3.89
CA THR A 5 -8.59 -2.77 -2.47
C THR A 5 -7.30 -2.68 -1.66
N CYS A 6 -7.34 -1.90 -0.57
CA CYS A 6 -6.28 -1.85 0.43
C CYS A 6 -6.23 -3.16 1.21
N ALA A 7 -5.07 -3.81 1.26
CA ALA A 7 -4.86 -5.06 1.98
C ALA A 7 -4.93 -4.92 3.52
N ILE A 8 -5.00 -3.70 4.06
CA ILE A 8 -5.03 -3.43 5.51
C ILE A 8 -6.43 -3.06 5.98
N CYS A 9 -7.13 -2.15 5.29
CA CYS A 9 -8.46 -1.70 5.71
C CYS A 9 -9.61 -2.24 4.84
N GLY A 10 -9.34 -2.95 3.76
CA GLY A 10 -10.36 -3.55 2.89
C GLY A 10 -11.16 -2.54 2.04
N LEU A 11 -10.81 -1.25 2.07
CA LEU A 11 -11.47 -0.21 1.27
C LEU A 11 -10.79 -0.03 -0.09
N ASP A 12 -11.55 0.45 -1.06
CA ASP A 12 -11.07 0.71 -2.42
C ASP A 12 -10.50 2.12 -2.59
N PHE A 13 -9.33 2.19 -3.23
CA PHE A 13 -8.65 3.46 -3.51
C PHE A 13 -8.16 3.52 -4.95
N GLY A 14 -8.17 4.72 -5.53
CA GLY A 14 -7.57 4.98 -6.85
C GLY A 14 -6.05 5.14 -6.82
N VAL A 15 -5.47 5.30 -5.62
CA VAL A 15 -4.04 5.37 -5.36
C VAL A 15 -3.72 4.46 -4.18
N LEU A 16 -2.76 3.56 -4.36
CA LEU A 16 -2.26 2.68 -3.32
C LEU A 16 -0.74 2.68 -3.36
N TYR A 17 -0.14 2.35 -2.23
CA TYR A 17 1.29 2.27 -2.05
C TYR A 17 1.66 0.82 -1.84
N ARG A 18 2.67 0.36 -2.57
CA ARG A 18 3.24 -0.96 -2.39
C ARG A 18 4.20 -0.89 -1.21
N ILE A 19 3.87 -1.58 -0.13
CA ILE A 19 4.68 -1.61 1.10
C ILE A 19 4.97 -3.04 1.51
N GLN A 20 6.05 -3.21 2.27
CA GLN A 20 6.38 -4.45 2.95
C GLN A 20 6.45 -4.16 4.45
N ILE A 21 5.76 -4.96 5.26
CA ILE A 21 5.70 -4.80 6.73
C ILE A 21 6.03 -6.08 7.49
N LYS A 22 6.21 -7.21 6.79
CA LYS A 22 6.59 -8.50 7.36
C LYS A 22 7.93 -8.95 6.79
N LYS A 23 8.71 -9.66 7.61
CA LYS A 23 9.96 -10.33 7.20
C LYS A 23 9.64 -11.32 6.07
N GLY A 24 10.20 -11.13 4.87
CA GLY A 24 9.94 -12.00 3.71
C GLY A 24 10.00 -11.28 2.36
N LYS A 25 9.21 -11.73 1.38
CA LYS A 25 9.00 -11.08 0.06
C LYS A 25 7.54 -10.69 -0.21
N ALA A 26 6.71 -10.64 0.84
CA ALA A 26 5.30 -10.29 0.72
C ALA A 26 5.13 -8.77 0.61
N TRP A 27 4.73 -8.32 -0.59
CA TRP A 27 4.36 -6.94 -0.85
C TRP A 27 2.85 -6.77 -0.79
N LEU A 28 2.41 -5.72 -0.11
CA LEU A 28 1.01 -5.38 0.09
C LEU A 28 0.71 -4.04 -0.55
N PHE A 29 -0.50 -3.89 -1.11
CA PHE A 29 -1.00 -2.58 -1.50
C PHE A 29 -1.81 -1.98 -0.35
N ALA A 30 -1.41 -0.81 0.12
CA ALA A 30 -2.03 -0.10 1.22
C ALA A 30 -2.41 1.33 0.82
N CYS A 31 -3.48 1.88 1.39
CA CYS A 31 -3.83 3.28 1.19
C CYS A 31 -2.90 4.20 2.01
N LYS A 32 -2.92 5.50 1.72
CA LYS A 32 -2.05 6.50 2.36
C LYS A 32 -2.08 6.41 3.89
N THR A 33 -3.29 6.40 4.46
CA THR A 33 -3.48 6.35 5.92
C THR A 33 -2.91 5.06 6.53
N CYS A 34 -3.08 3.92 5.87
CA CYS A 34 -2.53 2.65 6.35
C CYS A 34 -1.00 2.62 6.25
N VAL A 35 -0.43 3.27 5.24
CA VAL A 35 1.03 3.41 5.11
C VAL A 35 1.60 4.24 6.24
N GLU A 36 1.04 5.42 6.50
CA GLU A 36 1.50 6.32 7.57
C GLU A 36 1.49 5.63 8.95
N LYS A 37 0.45 4.84 9.22
CA LYS A 37 0.36 4.03 10.45
C LYS A 37 1.41 2.91 10.54
N LYS A 38 1.94 2.45 9.41
CA LYS A 38 2.86 1.31 9.31
C LYS A 38 4.31 1.71 9.09
N GLN A 39 4.58 3.00 8.82
CA GLN A 39 5.92 3.54 8.65
C GLN A 39 6.82 3.36 9.87
N THR A 40 6.23 3.21 11.07
CA THR A 40 6.96 2.98 12.32
C THR A 40 7.31 1.52 12.58
N GLU A 41 6.83 0.57 11.75
CA GLU A 41 7.16 -0.84 11.92
C GLU A 41 8.60 -1.13 11.46
N THR A 42 9.33 -1.95 12.23
CA THR A 42 10.75 -2.26 12.01
C THR A 42 11.07 -2.83 10.63
N HIS A 43 10.11 -3.50 10.01
CA HIS A 43 10.27 -4.12 8.68
C HIS A 43 9.64 -3.31 7.55
N TYR A 44 9.23 -2.07 7.82
CA TYR A 44 8.62 -1.22 6.82
C TYR A 44 9.58 -0.95 5.66
N LYS A 45 9.15 -1.28 4.45
CA LYS A 45 9.81 -0.86 3.21
C LYS A 45 8.79 -0.33 2.22
N TYR A 46 9.14 0.78 1.59
CA TYR A 46 8.36 1.35 0.50
C TYR A 46 8.83 0.79 -0.85
N GLY A 47 7.88 0.35 -1.67
CA GLY A 47 8.14 -0.32 -2.95
C GLY A 47 7.50 0.37 -4.16
N GLY A 48 6.97 1.58 -4.01
CA GLY A 48 6.37 2.36 -5.11
C GLY A 48 4.89 2.66 -4.95
N THR A 49 4.35 3.47 -5.85
CA THR A 49 2.94 3.89 -5.85
C THR A 49 2.24 3.30 -7.07
N TRP A 50 1.08 2.69 -6.86
CA TRP A 50 0.15 2.32 -7.90
C TRP A 50 -0.91 3.42 -8.06
N LYS A 51 -1.11 3.90 -9.29
CA LYS A 51 -2.14 4.87 -9.64
C LYS A 51 -3.07 4.25 -10.67
N GLY A 52 -4.38 4.29 -10.40
CA GLY A 52 -5.40 3.72 -11.27
C GLY A 52 -5.81 4.60 -12.46
N LYS A 53 -5.16 5.75 -12.64
CA LYS A 53 -5.23 6.55 -13.86
C LYS A 53 -3.96 6.30 -14.67
N ARG A 54 -4.12 5.87 -15.92
CA ARG A 54 -3.08 5.97 -16.95
C ARG A 54 -3.16 7.42 -17.45
N HIS A 55 -2.05 8.16 -17.36
CA HIS A 55 -1.91 9.41 -18.11
C HIS A 55 -1.83 9.09 -19.60
#